data_AF-D0NT84-F1
#
_entry.id   AF-D0NT84-F1
#
_cell.length_a   1.000
_cell.length_b   1.000
_cell.length_c   1.000
_cell.angle_alpha   90.00
_cell.angle_beta   90.00
_cell.angle_gamma   90.00
#
_symmetry.space_group_name_H-M   'P 1'
#
loop_
_entity.id
_entity.type
_entity.pdbx_description
1 polymer ?
#
loop_
_entity_poly.entity_id
_entity_poly.type
_entity_poly.pdbx_seq_one_letter_code
_entity_poly.pdbx_strand_id
1 'polypeptide(L)'
;MFSSTETFSRNFFLSPAFTSGLTYSTSLCDSILINQFFNGRIKKILGEFMFTSRASEAWATLRGDKSKPELECSSLFAVEVPLDFVGRSFEYVFHYLLSSDDILMIGLYRCHPYMNAANETESKARIEVPEKDRSVPFGYVYVNPQPFEVITGDDLLYVLSDKQPCWAETQSP
;
A
#
# COMPACT_ATOMS: atom_id res chain seq x y z
N MET A 1 11.13 -34.42 -13.27
CA MET A 1 11.95 -33.30 -12.77
C MET A 1 11.18 -32.00 -13.04
N PHE A 2 10.35 -31.54 -12.09
CA PHE A 2 9.64 -30.24 -12.18
C PHE A 2 9.70 -29.45 -10.85
N SER A 3 10.59 -29.83 -9.95
CA SER A 3 10.59 -29.36 -8.56
C SER A 3 11.27 -28.00 -8.33
N SER A 4 11.98 -27.45 -9.34
CA SER A 4 12.80 -26.24 -9.19
C SER A 4 12.04 -24.93 -9.38
N THR A 5 10.96 -24.92 -10.17
CA THR A 5 10.24 -23.68 -10.52
C THR A 5 9.32 -23.20 -9.41
N GLU A 6 8.62 -24.12 -8.72
CA GLU A 6 7.74 -23.80 -7.58
C GLU A 6 8.54 -23.35 -6.36
N THR A 7 9.68 -24.00 -6.09
CA THR A 7 10.58 -23.61 -5.00
C THR A 7 11.24 -22.25 -5.28
N PHE A 8 11.69 -22.00 -6.50
CA PHE A 8 12.20 -20.68 -6.90
C PHE A 8 11.13 -19.58 -6.81
N SER A 9 9.90 -19.85 -7.27
CA SER A 9 8.79 -18.88 -7.20
C SER A 9 8.39 -18.59 -5.75
N ARG A 10 8.35 -19.62 -4.89
CA ARG A 10 8.11 -19.45 -3.45
C ARG A 10 9.21 -18.64 -2.77
N ASN A 11 10.46 -18.82 -3.20
CA ASN A 11 11.59 -18.01 -2.72
C ASN A 11 11.53 -16.57 -3.23
N PHE A 12 10.96 -16.34 -4.42
CA PHE A 12 10.80 -14.98 -4.97
C PHE A 12 9.81 -14.15 -4.14
N PHE A 13 8.65 -14.70 -3.78
CA PHE A 13 7.66 -13.99 -2.95
C PHE A 13 8.14 -13.67 -1.53
N LEU A 14 9.11 -14.43 -1.03
CA LEU A 14 9.74 -14.21 0.28
C LEU A 14 11.01 -13.35 0.18
N SER A 15 11.41 -12.96 -1.03
CA SER A 15 12.59 -12.14 -1.24
C SER A 15 12.36 -10.74 -0.68
N PRO A 16 13.32 -10.16 0.08
CA PRO A 16 13.20 -8.79 0.61
C PRO A 16 12.95 -7.74 -0.47
N ALA A 17 13.50 -7.94 -1.67
CA ALA A 17 13.29 -7.03 -2.79
C ALA A 17 11.85 -7.06 -3.34
N PHE A 18 11.19 -8.23 -3.27
CA PHE A 18 9.80 -8.36 -3.66
C PHE A 18 8.85 -7.84 -2.57
N THR A 19 9.09 -8.22 -1.31
CA THR A 19 8.22 -7.82 -0.19
C THR A 19 8.26 -6.31 0.08
N SER A 20 9.36 -5.65 -0.26
CA SER A 20 9.50 -4.18 -0.23
C SER A 20 8.89 -3.45 -1.42
N GLY A 21 8.43 -4.18 -2.45
CA GLY A 21 7.82 -3.62 -3.65
C GLY A 21 8.82 -3.11 -4.71
N LEU A 22 10.11 -3.43 -4.59
CA LEU A 22 11.14 -3.00 -5.54
C LEU A 22 11.23 -3.87 -6.80
N THR A 23 10.83 -5.14 -6.69
CA THR A 23 10.76 -6.05 -7.82
C THR A 23 9.34 -6.52 -8.05
N TYR A 24 8.97 -6.60 -9.33
CA TYR A 24 7.68 -7.13 -9.78
C TYR A 24 7.92 -8.37 -10.63
N SER A 25 7.11 -9.41 -10.42
CA SER A 25 7.13 -10.61 -11.27
C SER A 25 5.87 -10.69 -12.12
N THR A 26 6.06 -10.94 -13.42
CA THR A 26 4.97 -11.17 -14.38
C THR A 26 4.19 -12.45 -14.10
N SER A 27 4.72 -13.39 -13.31
CA SER A 27 3.99 -14.60 -12.89
C SER A 27 2.73 -14.28 -12.06
N LEU A 28 2.64 -13.08 -11.47
CA LEU A 28 1.43 -12.61 -10.81
C LEU A 28 0.26 -12.43 -11.80
N CYS A 29 0.54 -12.12 -13.07
CA CYS A 29 -0.50 -12.00 -14.10
C CYS A 29 -1.21 -13.33 -14.36
N ASP A 30 -0.49 -14.46 -14.31
CA ASP A 30 -1.08 -15.79 -14.50
C ASP A 30 -2.07 -16.11 -13.38
N SER A 31 -1.73 -15.73 -12.14
CA SER A 31 -2.62 -15.86 -10.98
C SER A 31 -3.87 -14.97 -11.14
N ILE A 32 -3.73 -13.77 -11.69
CA ILE A 32 -4.85 -12.88 -11.97
C ILE A 32 -5.79 -13.48 -13.03
N LEU A 33 -5.25 -14.11 -14.08
CA LEU A 33 -6.06 -14.78 -15.12
C LEU A 33 -6.90 -15.92 -14.54
N ILE A 34 -6.30 -16.75 -13.67
CA ILE A 34 -7.02 -17.84 -12.99
C ILE A 34 -8.10 -17.26 -12.06
N ASN A 35 -7.77 -16.24 -11.27
CA ASN A 35 -8.75 -15.61 -10.37
C ASN A 35 -9.91 -14.96 -11.14
N GLN A 36 -9.64 -14.36 -12.30
CA GLN A 36 -10.67 -13.82 -13.17
C GLN A 36 -11.63 -14.89 -13.69
N PHE A 37 -11.15 -16.12 -13.93
CA PHE A 37 -12.00 -17.23 -14.37
C PHE A 37 -13.08 -17.54 -13.32
N PHE A 38 -12.71 -17.58 -12.04
CA PHE A 38 -13.66 -17.83 -10.95
C PHE A 38 -14.52 -16.60 -10.63
N ASN A 39 -13.95 -15.40 -10.68
CA ASN A 39 -14.65 -14.17 -10.39
C ASN A 39 -14.41 -13.13 -11.49
N GLY A 40 -15.34 -13.08 -12.44
CA GLY A 40 -15.29 -12.13 -13.56
C GLY A 40 -15.35 -10.65 -13.16
N ARG A 41 -15.67 -10.32 -11.89
CA ARG A 41 -15.63 -8.94 -11.39
C ARG A 41 -14.20 -8.48 -11.06
N ILE A 42 -13.27 -9.39 -10.80
CA ILE A 42 -11.86 -9.05 -10.45
C ILE A 42 -11.23 -8.19 -11.54
N LYS A 43 -11.49 -8.49 -12.82
CA LYS A 43 -11.01 -7.66 -13.94
C LYS A 43 -11.50 -6.21 -13.86
N LYS A 44 -12.76 -6.00 -13.47
CA LYS A 44 -13.35 -4.66 -13.36
C LYS A 44 -12.77 -3.91 -12.15
N ILE A 45 -12.69 -4.58 -11.00
CA ILE A 45 -12.14 -4.01 -9.76
C ILE A 45 -10.66 -3.64 -9.96
N LEU A 46 -9.84 -4.57 -10.46
CA LEU A 46 -8.42 -4.30 -10.70
C LEU A 46 -8.22 -3.23 -11.77
N GLY A 47 -9.08 -3.22 -12.80
CA GLY A 47 -9.08 -2.17 -13.82
C GLY A 47 -9.33 -0.79 -13.21
N GLU A 48 -10.33 -0.65 -12.36
CA GLU A 48 -10.66 0.62 -11.70
C GLU A 48 -9.60 1.02 -10.65
N PHE A 49 -9.05 0.05 -9.93
CA PHE A 49 -8.02 0.28 -8.91
C PHE A 49 -6.68 0.73 -9.51
N MET A 50 -6.26 0.15 -10.64
CA MET A 50 -4.98 0.48 -11.30
C MET A 50 -5.08 1.68 -12.24
N PHE A 51 -6.24 1.88 -12.86
CA PHE A 51 -6.45 2.92 -13.86
C PHE A 51 -7.43 3.95 -13.31
N THR A 52 -6.88 5.07 -12.81
CA THR A 52 -7.67 6.25 -12.41
C THR A 52 -8.51 6.78 -13.58
N SER A 53 -9.52 7.60 -13.29
CA SER A 53 -10.58 7.99 -14.22
C SER A 53 -10.11 8.44 -15.61
N ARG A 54 -8.92 9.04 -15.74
CA ARG A 54 -8.32 9.45 -17.03
C ARG A 54 -8.02 8.30 -17.99
N ALA A 55 -7.51 7.18 -17.46
CA ALA A 55 -7.29 6.01 -18.29
C ALA A 55 -8.63 5.34 -18.62
N SER A 56 -9.59 5.33 -17.68
CA SER A 56 -10.96 4.90 -17.93
C SER A 56 -11.63 5.70 -19.05
N GLU A 57 -11.46 7.03 -19.08
CA GLU A 57 -11.93 7.91 -20.17
C GLU A 57 -11.25 7.59 -21.51
N ALA A 58 -9.94 7.37 -21.53
CA ALA A 58 -9.24 6.96 -22.75
C ALA A 58 -9.76 5.60 -23.27
N TRP A 59 -9.94 4.61 -22.37
CA TRP A 59 -10.51 3.30 -22.69
C TRP A 59 -12.00 3.34 -23.04
N ALA A 60 -12.75 4.29 -22.50
CA ALA A 60 -14.16 4.54 -22.83
C ALA A 60 -14.31 5.24 -24.18
N THR A 61 -13.41 6.20 -24.48
CA THR A 61 -13.29 6.85 -25.80
C THR A 61 -12.93 5.82 -26.87
N LEU A 62 -12.00 4.92 -26.59
CA LEU A 62 -11.66 3.79 -27.47
C LEU A 62 -12.79 2.76 -27.60
N ARG A 63 -13.65 2.60 -26.59
CA ARG A 63 -14.83 1.71 -26.63
C ARG A 63 -16.11 2.38 -27.14
N GLY A 64 -16.09 3.67 -27.44
CA GLY A 64 -17.25 4.42 -27.93
C GLY A 64 -18.34 4.67 -26.90
N ASP A 65 -18.05 4.47 -25.61
CA ASP A 65 -19.05 4.53 -24.53
C ASP A 65 -19.16 5.97 -23.99
N LYS A 66 -20.10 6.75 -24.55
CA LYS A 66 -20.35 8.15 -24.21
C LYS A 66 -21.37 8.30 -23.07
N SER A 67 -21.12 7.73 -21.90
CA SER A 67 -21.84 8.10 -20.69
C SER A 67 -21.33 7.30 -19.49
N LYS A 68 -20.55 7.91 -18.61
CA LYS A 68 -20.62 7.58 -17.19
C LYS A 68 -20.46 8.83 -16.33
N PRO A 69 -21.14 8.86 -15.17
CA PRO A 69 -21.16 10.02 -14.29
C PRO A 69 -19.77 10.27 -13.75
N GLU A 70 -19.52 11.53 -13.44
CA GLU A 70 -18.38 12.05 -12.67
C GLU A 70 -18.39 11.35 -11.29
N LEU A 71 -17.86 10.12 -11.24
CA LEU A 71 -17.66 9.41 -9.98
C LEU A 71 -16.41 10.03 -9.36
N GLU A 72 -16.57 10.56 -8.15
CA GLU A 72 -15.42 10.85 -7.29
C GLU A 72 -14.67 9.54 -7.07
N CYS A 73 -13.51 9.42 -7.71
CA CYS A 73 -12.69 8.22 -7.63
C CYS A 73 -11.79 8.33 -6.41
N SER A 74 -11.88 7.36 -5.50
CA SER A 74 -10.88 7.21 -4.45
C SER A 74 -9.53 6.83 -5.06
N SER A 75 -8.46 7.39 -4.50
CA SER A 75 -7.08 7.09 -4.86
C SER A 75 -6.39 6.37 -3.71
N LEU A 76 -5.45 5.49 -4.08
CA LEU A 76 -4.60 4.82 -3.11
C LEU A 76 -3.43 5.72 -2.74
N PHE A 77 -3.32 6.10 -1.48
CA PHE A 77 -2.22 6.88 -0.95
C PHE A 77 -1.38 6.04 0.02
N ALA A 78 -0.07 6.26 0.00
CA ALA A 78 0.84 5.80 1.04
C ALA A 78 1.20 7.02 1.89
N VAL A 79 0.71 7.07 3.13
CA VAL A 79 0.86 8.23 4.01
C VAL A 79 1.56 7.85 5.32
N GLU A 80 2.27 8.81 5.90
CA GLU A 80 2.89 8.62 7.21
C GLU A 80 1.83 8.54 8.31
N VAL A 81 2.17 7.84 9.39
CA VAL A 81 1.29 7.70 10.56
C VAL A 81 1.33 8.97 11.40
N PRO A 82 0.19 9.65 11.64
CA PRO A 82 0.10 10.73 12.61
C PRO A 82 0.56 10.31 14.01
N LEU A 83 1.25 11.21 14.71
CA LEU A 83 1.80 10.95 16.05
C LEU A 83 0.73 10.48 17.06
N ASP A 84 -0.52 10.92 16.90
CA ASP A 84 -1.64 10.54 17.77
C ASP A 84 -2.04 9.05 17.66
N PHE A 85 -1.70 8.43 16.53
CA PHE A 85 -1.99 7.02 16.24
C PHE A 85 -0.81 6.08 16.53
N VAL A 86 0.38 6.62 16.79
CA VAL A 86 1.54 5.82 17.17
C VAL A 86 1.28 5.14 18.52
N GLY A 87 1.49 3.83 18.58
CA GLY A 87 1.23 3.01 19.77
C GLY A 87 -0.24 2.59 19.94
N ARG A 88 -1.14 2.98 19.03
CA ARG A 88 -2.53 2.50 19.00
C ARG A 88 -2.64 1.19 18.23
N SER A 89 -3.70 0.44 18.51
CA SER A 89 -4.02 -0.77 17.74
C SER A 89 -4.53 -0.41 16.35
N PHE A 90 -4.25 -1.28 15.39
CA PHE A 90 -4.71 -1.15 14.01
C PHE A 90 -6.23 -1.03 13.94
N GLU A 91 -6.97 -1.80 14.73
CA GLU A 91 -8.43 -1.73 14.83
C GLU A 91 -8.92 -0.33 15.21
N TYR A 92 -8.30 0.29 16.21
CA TYR A 92 -8.69 1.61 16.67
C TYR A 92 -8.50 2.64 15.55
N VAL A 93 -7.34 2.62 14.89
CA VAL A 93 -6.99 3.55 13.82
C VAL A 93 -7.87 3.32 12.58
N PHE A 94 -8.13 2.06 12.23
CA PHE A 94 -9.01 1.67 11.15
C PHE A 94 -10.43 2.22 11.38
N HIS A 95 -11.02 1.98 12.55
CA HIS A 95 -12.37 2.46 12.86
C HIS A 95 -12.46 3.97 12.98
N TYR A 96 -11.42 4.61 13.55
CA TYR A 96 -11.36 6.06 13.64
C TYR A 96 -11.40 6.68 12.24
N LEU A 97 -10.44 6.33 11.38
CA LEU A 97 -10.31 6.84 10.01
C LEU A 97 -11.54 6.61 9.16
N LEU A 98 -12.14 5.42 9.27
CA LEU A 98 -13.33 5.08 8.51
C LEU A 98 -14.56 5.86 8.97
N SER A 99 -14.63 6.22 10.26
CA SER A 99 -15.80 6.93 10.82
C SER A 99 -15.65 8.46 10.78
N SER A 100 -14.43 8.98 10.86
CA SER A 100 -14.16 10.43 10.86
C SER A 100 -14.04 11.00 9.45
N ASP A 101 -13.31 10.31 8.58
CA ASP A 101 -12.81 10.87 7.32
C ASP A 101 -13.22 10.04 6.08
N ASP A 102 -14.01 8.98 6.26
CA ASP A 102 -14.37 8.01 5.21
C ASP A 102 -13.14 7.37 4.52
N ILE A 103 -12.02 7.29 5.25
CA ILE A 103 -10.75 6.75 4.75
C ILE A 103 -10.68 5.25 5.04
N LEU A 104 -10.52 4.44 3.99
CA LEU A 104 -10.37 2.99 4.12
C LEU A 104 -8.88 2.59 4.18
N MET A 105 -8.47 2.04 5.32
CA MET A 105 -7.14 1.45 5.50
C MET A 105 -7.05 0.05 4.87
N ILE A 106 -6.09 -0.17 3.96
CA ILE A 106 -5.83 -1.45 3.28
C ILE A 106 -4.75 -2.26 4.00
N GLY A 107 -3.72 -1.57 4.50
CA GLY A 107 -2.59 -2.23 5.14
C GLY A 107 -1.49 -1.26 5.51
N LEU A 108 -0.37 -1.82 5.92
CA LEU A 108 0.80 -1.10 6.40
C LEU A 108 2.00 -1.37 5.49
N TYR A 109 2.88 -0.39 5.33
CA TYR A 109 4.24 -0.62 4.90
C TYR A 109 5.13 -0.50 6.11
N ARG A 110 5.61 -1.63 6.63
CA ARG A 110 6.40 -1.65 7.86
C ARG A 110 7.88 -1.58 7.56
N CYS A 111 8.55 -0.55 8.06
CA CYS A 111 10.00 -0.45 7.98
C CYS A 111 10.66 -1.32 9.07
N HIS A 112 11.66 -2.12 8.72
CA HIS A 112 12.33 -2.97 9.69
C HIS A 112 13.28 -2.12 10.57
N PRO A 113 13.22 -2.23 11.92
CA PRO A 113 13.92 -1.32 12.84
C PRO A 113 15.44 -1.53 12.96
N TYR A 114 16.07 -2.30 12.06
CA TYR A 114 17.47 -2.74 12.19
C TYR A 114 18.53 -1.61 12.15
N MET A 115 18.12 -0.36 11.95
CA MET A 115 18.99 0.83 11.99
C MET A 115 18.83 1.69 13.25
N ASN A 116 17.85 1.41 14.12
CA ASN A 116 17.50 2.33 15.22
C ASN A 116 18.12 1.97 16.58
N ALA A 117 19.01 0.96 16.66
CA ALA A 117 19.67 0.57 17.91
C ALA A 117 20.71 1.58 18.44
N ALA A 118 20.89 2.74 17.80
CA ALA A 118 21.94 3.70 18.17
C ALA A 118 21.44 5.02 18.79
N ASN A 119 20.16 5.40 18.74
CA ASN A 119 19.71 6.70 19.27
C ASN A 119 18.36 6.60 19.98
N GLU A 120 18.37 6.19 21.25
CA GLU A 120 17.22 6.25 22.18
C GLU A 120 16.93 7.69 22.66
N THR A 121 16.82 8.67 21.76
CA THR A 121 16.41 10.01 22.20
C THR A 121 15.65 10.71 21.10
N GLU A 122 14.39 11.04 21.41
CA GLU A 122 13.40 11.77 20.60
C GLU A 122 12.46 10.90 19.76
N SER A 123 11.20 10.85 20.19
CA SER A 123 10.04 10.37 19.44
C SER A 123 9.84 11.26 18.20
N LYS A 124 10.52 10.94 17.10
CA LYS A 124 10.32 11.58 15.79
C LYS A 124 9.38 10.73 14.94
N ALA A 125 8.49 11.38 14.20
CA ALA A 125 7.60 10.75 13.22
C ALA A 125 8.35 10.13 12.03
N ARG A 126 9.62 10.50 11.83
CA ARG A 126 10.51 9.91 10.83
C ARG A 126 11.97 10.12 11.23
N ILE A 127 12.78 9.08 11.11
CA ILE A 127 14.24 9.22 11.15
C ILE A 127 14.70 9.49 9.72
N GLU A 128 15.02 10.75 9.42
CA GLU A 128 15.62 11.15 8.15
C GLU A 128 17.06 10.63 8.07
N VAL A 129 17.25 9.41 7.56
CA VAL A 129 18.59 8.88 7.27
C VAL A 129 19.04 9.35 5.88
N PRO A 130 20.19 10.05 5.76
CA PRO A 130 20.77 10.47 4.48
C PRO A 130 20.98 9.31 3.50
N GLU A 131 20.72 9.53 2.20
CA GLU A 131 20.78 8.49 1.16
C GLU A 131 22.11 7.74 1.08
N LYS A 132 23.22 8.36 1.49
CA LYS A 132 24.57 7.80 1.41
C LYS A 132 24.89 6.77 2.49
N ASP A 133 24.15 6.79 3.60
CA ASP A 133 24.32 5.87 4.73
C ASP A 133 23.24 4.76 4.75
N ARG A 134 22.31 4.79 3.78
CA ARG A 134 21.27 3.76 3.64
C ARG A 134 21.87 2.44 3.18
N SER A 135 22.20 1.60 4.15
CA SER A 135 22.38 0.17 3.92
C SER A 135 20.99 -0.48 3.77
N VAL A 136 20.34 -0.21 2.63
CA VAL A 136 19.07 -0.80 2.14
C VAL A 136 17.90 -0.91 3.15
N PRO A 137 16.92 0.01 3.12
CA PRO A 137 15.77 -0.02 4.03
C PRO A 137 14.64 -0.85 3.41
N PHE A 138 14.72 -2.18 3.41
CA PHE A 138 13.57 -2.96 2.95
C PHE A 138 12.53 -3.00 4.07
N GLY A 139 11.59 -2.06 4.04
CA GLY A 139 10.28 -2.29 4.65
C GLY A 139 9.54 -3.40 3.91
N TYR A 140 8.43 -3.86 4.45
CA TYR A 140 7.60 -4.85 3.80
C TYR A 140 6.13 -4.44 3.82
N VAL A 141 5.42 -4.81 2.76
CA VAL A 141 3.97 -4.62 2.69
C VAL A 141 3.28 -5.64 3.60
N TYR A 142 2.49 -5.17 4.55
CA TYR A 142 1.66 -5.96 5.43
C TYR A 142 0.17 -5.63 5.17
N VAL A 143 -0.45 -6.40 4.29
CA VAL A 143 -1.87 -6.23 3.93
C VAL A 143 -2.77 -6.86 4.98
N ASN A 144 -3.87 -6.18 5.33
CA ASN A 144 -4.85 -6.61 6.33
C ASN A 144 -4.20 -7.11 7.65
N PRO A 145 -3.53 -6.23 8.41
CA PRO A 145 -2.95 -6.55 9.70
C PRO A 145 -3.98 -7.11 10.70
N GLN A 146 -3.48 -7.75 11.75
CA GLN A 146 -4.34 -8.19 12.85
C GLN A 146 -4.94 -6.99 13.60
N PRO A 147 -6.19 -7.07 14.11
CA PRO A 147 -6.84 -5.96 14.81
C PRO A 147 -6.01 -5.39 15.99
N PHE A 148 -5.34 -6.27 16.72
CA PHE A 148 -4.50 -5.93 17.88
C PHE A 148 -3.07 -5.48 17.53
N GLU A 149 -2.72 -5.46 16.25
CA GLU A 149 -1.39 -5.05 15.81
C GLU A 149 -1.15 -3.57 16.16
N VAL A 150 0.00 -3.26 16.76
CA VAL A 150 0.33 -1.90 17.17
C VAL A 150 0.99 -1.15 16.01
N ILE A 151 0.48 0.03 15.69
CA ILE A 151 1.05 0.90 14.67
C ILE A 151 2.26 1.65 15.25
N THR A 152 3.36 1.65 14.52
CA THR A 152 4.60 2.35 14.90
C THR A 152 4.77 3.63 14.07
N GLY A 153 5.59 4.57 14.56
CA GLY A 153 5.86 5.81 13.84
C GLY A 153 6.64 5.61 12.53
N ASP A 154 7.34 4.49 12.39
CA ASP A 154 8.09 4.12 11.19
C ASP A 154 7.22 3.41 10.12
N ASP A 155 5.94 3.14 10.43
CA ASP A 155 5.01 2.51 9.50
C ASP A 155 4.43 3.57 8.53
N LEU A 156 4.15 3.16 7.29
CA LEU A 156 3.28 3.93 6.38
C LEU A 156 1.92 3.25 6.27
N LEU A 157 0.86 4.04 6.16
CA LEU A 157 -0.50 3.57 5.96
C LEU A 157 -0.83 3.55 4.46
N TYR A 158 -1.29 2.41 3.96
CA TYR A 158 -1.94 2.33 2.65
C TYR A 158 -3.42 2.61 2.82
N VAL A 159 -3.86 3.76 2.32
CA VAL A 159 -5.22 4.25 2.51
C VAL A 159 -5.90 4.54 1.18
N LEU A 160 -7.18 4.21 1.09
CA LEU A 160 -8.05 4.53 -0.02
C LEU A 160 -8.96 5.68 0.41
N SER A 161 -8.86 6.81 -0.29
CA SER A 161 -9.58 8.04 0.06
C SER A 161 -9.91 8.84 -1.20
N ASP A 162 -10.99 9.62 -1.18
CA ASP A 162 -11.35 10.56 -2.26
C ASP A 162 -10.30 11.68 -2.39
N LYS A 163 -9.76 12.13 -1.27
CA LYS A 163 -8.75 13.18 -1.14
C LYS A 163 -7.53 12.67 -0.40
N GLN A 164 -6.40 13.33 -0.64
CA GLN A 164 -5.20 13.04 0.14
C GLN A 164 -5.47 13.37 1.63
N PRO A 165 -5.12 12.49 2.58
CA PRO A 165 -5.28 12.76 4.00
C PRO A 165 -4.60 14.07 4.40
N CYS A 166 -5.29 14.91 5.18
CA CYS A 166 -4.86 16.28 5.47
C CYS A 166 -3.49 16.38 6.18
N TRP A 167 -3.12 15.39 6.98
CA TRP A 167 -1.81 15.33 7.63
C TRP A 167 -0.67 14.92 6.71
N ALA A 168 -0.98 14.37 5.53
CA ALA A 168 0.01 14.02 4.52
C ALA A 168 0.38 15.22 3.64
N GLU A 169 -0.34 16.33 3.74
CA GLU A 169 0.09 17.62 3.21
C GLU A 169 1.20 18.17 4.12
N THR A 170 2.43 17.70 3.91
CA THR A 170 3.59 18.37 4.50
C THR A 170 3.61 19.79 3.97
N GLN A 171 3.51 20.77 4.87
CA GLN A 171 3.68 22.18 4.58
C GLN A 171 4.90 22.35 3.67
N SER A 172 4.67 22.67 2.40
CA SER A 172 5.72 23.17 1.53
C SER A 172 6.24 24.48 2.14
N PRO A 173 7.55 24.62 2.40
CA PRO A 173 8.12 25.91 2.78
C PRO A 173 7.95 26.95 1.67
#